data_AF-A0A7R6FIF6-F1
#
_entry.id   AF-A0A7R6FIF6-F1
#
_cell.length_a   1.000
_cell.length_b   1.000
_cell.length_c   1.000
_cell.angle_alpha   90.00
_cell.angle_beta   90.00
_cell.angle_gamma   90.00
#
_symmetry.space_group_name_H-M   'P 1'
#
loop_
_entity.id
_entity.type
_entity.pdbx_description
1 polymer ?
#
loop_
_entity_poly.entity_id
_entity_poly.type
_entity_poly.pdbx_seq_one_letter_code
_entity_poly.pdbx_strand_id
1 'polypeptide(L)'
;MTSILERLQDHTLADLAVLDVPADTSHLSRTAELAGRIADESGLTSRTARLAVYLYHRFRVPGTRDHPAASTRAAALDLLTRSGVPEELHQELLTVVGPGTPSAGAPYGAAVLDAERLDAMGAAGLQRALTGAGSPWHPDEPADGSPRPTPPELYEALVRSERELLTEAARRLAADRMDLVHRFAADYRTEAELGRLPDVPGRSPAAVPGVSWDLKAGFLRAVAHAPGTGPLVRIGYRGTVWLTFDDQDRLLGIDLRDAPPALVAILPHAQQYRFYWHSTARGSGMAWWADHGSNHVWITTAPGPAHHRVVATADIEVGTRADRPVVLHLHVRSGR
;
A
#
# COMPACT_ATOMS: atom_id res chain seq x y z
N MET A 1 -21.85 5.53 34.07
CA MET A 1 -22.93 5.26 33.10
C MET A 1 -22.28 4.90 31.78
N THR A 2 -22.49 3.70 31.26
CA THR A 2 -21.98 3.26 29.94
C THR A 2 -22.59 4.12 28.84
N SER A 3 -21.82 4.50 27.83
CA SER A 3 -22.28 5.28 26.69
C SER A 3 -23.17 4.45 25.75
N ILE A 4 -23.93 5.11 24.86
CA ILE A 4 -24.73 4.41 23.82
C ILE A 4 -23.82 3.60 22.89
N LEU A 5 -22.62 4.12 22.58
CA LEU A 5 -21.67 3.47 21.69
C LEU A 5 -21.15 2.16 22.28
N GLU A 6 -20.72 2.20 23.55
CA GLU A 6 -20.24 1.02 24.28
C GLU A 6 -21.35 -0.04 24.39
N ARG A 7 -22.60 0.35 24.71
CA ARG A 7 -23.71 -0.60 24.75
C ARG A 7 -23.98 -1.28 23.41
N LEU A 8 -23.96 -0.51 22.32
CA LEU A 8 -24.15 -1.08 20.98
C LEU A 8 -23.01 -2.02 20.60
N GLN A 9 -21.76 -1.64 20.91
CA GLN A 9 -20.61 -2.49 20.72
C GLN A 9 -20.74 -3.81 21.49
N ASP A 10 -21.08 -3.75 22.79
CA ASP A 10 -21.24 -4.93 23.64
C ASP A 10 -22.32 -5.88 23.10
N HIS A 11 -23.48 -5.33 22.70
CA HIS A 11 -24.54 -6.13 22.09
C HIS A 11 -24.15 -6.72 20.73
N THR A 12 -23.42 -5.98 19.89
CA THR A 12 -22.89 -6.49 18.62
C THR A 12 -21.93 -7.65 18.85
N LEU A 13 -21.00 -7.52 19.81
CA LEU A 13 -20.04 -8.58 20.13
C LEU A 13 -20.72 -9.81 20.72
N ALA A 14 -21.70 -9.61 21.61
CA ALA A 14 -22.50 -10.70 22.17
C ALA A 14 -23.25 -11.47 21.07
N ASP A 15 -23.86 -10.76 20.11
CA ASP A 15 -24.53 -11.38 18.99
C ASP A 15 -23.57 -12.15 18.07
N LEU A 16 -22.39 -11.59 17.76
CA LEU A 16 -21.38 -12.26 16.93
C LEU A 16 -20.88 -13.54 17.60
N ALA A 17 -20.70 -13.52 18.92
CA ALA A 17 -20.32 -14.69 19.70
C ALA A 17 -21.41 -15.79 19.67
N VAL A 18 -22.69 -15.42 19.72
CA VAL A 18 -23.82 -16.37 19.59
C VAL A 18 -23.85 -17.02 18.20
N LEU A 19 -23.41 -16.30 17.17
CA LEU A 19 -23.32 -16.80 15.80
C LEU A 19 -22.04 -17.59 15.52
N ASP A 20 -21.19 -17.81 16.54
CA ASP A 20 -19.87 -18.45 16.40
C ASP A 20 -18.98 -17.76 15.36
N VAL A 21 -19.09 -16.42 15.27
CA VAL A 21 -18.30 -15.60 14.36
C VAL A 21 -17.13 -15.00 15.14
N PRO A 22 -15.88 -15.34 14.79
CA PRO A 22 -14.72 -14.69 15.40
C PRO A 22 -14.75 -13.18 15.13
N ALA A 23 -14.83 -12.39 16.20
CA ALA A 23 -14.85 -10.93 16.10
C ALA A 23 -13.45 -10.35 16.39
N ASP A 24 -12.83 -9.74 15.37
CA ASP A 24 -11.66 -8.89 15.58
C ASP A 24 -12.11 -7.55 16.20
N THR A 25 -12.13 -7.50 17.54
CA THR A 25 -12.53 -6.32 18.32
C THR A 25 -11.65 -5.10 18.02
N SER A 26 -10.39 -5.33 17.65
CA SER A 26 -9.46 -4.25 17.31
C SER A 26 -9.78 -3.67 15.93
N HIS A 27 -10.12 -4.50 14.94
CA HIS A 27 -10.64 -4.05 13.65
C HIS A 27 -11.94 -3.27 13.81
N LEU A 28 -12.93 -3.81 14.53
CA LEU A 28 -14.20 -3.10 14.79
C LEU A 28 -13.98 -1.70 15.36
N SER A 29 -13.11 -1.59 16.36
CA SER A 29 -12.80 -0.31 17.01
C SER A 29 -12.10 0.66 16.06
N ARG A 30 -11.11 0.20 15.28
CA ARG A 30 -10.41 1.05 14.30
C ARG A 30 -11.31 1.49 13.15
N THR A 31 -12.13 0.60 12.61
CA THR A 31 -13.11 0.95 11.57
C THR A 31 -14.10 1.98 12.11
N ALA A 32 -14.60 1.82 13.34
CA ALA A 32 -15.49 2.80 13.97
C ALA A 32 -14.83 4.17 14.04
N GLU A 33 -13.61 4.28 14.59
CA GLU A 33 -12.87 5.55 14.65
C GLU A 33 -12.62 6.15 13.26
N LEU A 34 -12.28 5.34 12.26
CA LEU A 34 -12.08 5.80 10.88
C LEU A 34 -13.37 6.34 10.27
N ALA A 35 -14.49 5.64 10.43
CA ALA A 35 -15.79 6.08 9.94
C ALA A 35 -16.22 7.39 10.62
N GLY A 36 -15.98 7.51 11.94
CA GLY A 36 -16.20 8.76 12.68
C GLY A 36 -15.42 9.92 12.10
N ARG A 37 -14.12 9.74 11.87
CA ARG A 37 -13.26 10.77 11.27
C ARG A 37 -13.69 11.16 9.86
N ILE A 38 -13.99 10.18 9.01
CA ILE A 38 -14.46 10.43 7.63
C ILE A 38 -15.77 11.22 7.65
N ALA A 39 -16.68 10.87 8.56
CA ALA A 39 -17.94 11.57 8.74
C ALA A 39 -17.74 13.02 9.17
N ASP A 40 -16.90 13.29 10.18
CA ASP A 40 -16.61 14.66 10.63
C ASP A 40 -16.00 15.51 9.49
N GLU A 41 -15.03 14.96 8.75
CA GLU A 41 -14.43 15.65 7.59
C GLU A 41 -15.40 15.84 6.41
N SER A 42 -16.51 15.08 6.39
CA SER A 42 -17.58 15.19 5.40
C SER A 42 -18.78 16.01 5.90
N GLY A 43 -18.69 16.64 7.08
CA GLY A 43 -19.78 17.44 7.66
C GLY A 43 -20.94 16.62 8.24
N LEU A 44 -20.71 15.33 8.53
CA LEU A 44 -21.66 14.42 9.15
C LEU A 44 -21.35 14.23 10.63
N THR A 45 -22.23 13.57 11.38
CA THR A 45 -22.01 13.31 12.80
C THR A 45 -21.11 12.09 13.00
N SER A 46 -19.88 12.27 13.50
CA SER A 46 -18.97 11.14 13.82
C SER A 46 -19.60 10.06 14.70
N ARG A 47 -20.36 10.47 15.71
CA ARG A 47 -21.06 9.52 16.59
C ARG A 47 -21.98 8.57 15.83
N THR A 48 -22.76 9.08 14.87
CA THR A 48 -23.68 8.27 14.07
C THR A 48 -22.91 7.32 13.15
N ALA A 49 -21.82 7.78 12.53
CA ALA A 49 -20.97 6.92 11.70
C ALA A 49 -20.32 5.77 12.49
N ARG A 50 -19.86 6.05 13.72
CA ARG A 50 -19.31 5.02 14.63
C ARG A 50 -20.36 3.96 14.99
N LEU A 51 -21.60 4.38 15.29
CA LEU A 51 -22.71 3.44 15.52
C LEU A 51 -22.99 2.59 14.28
N ALA A 52 -22.97 3.19 13.08
CA ALA A 52 -23.24 2.49 11.82
C ALA A 52 -22.25 1.33 11.57
N VAL A 53 -20.97 1.47 11.93
CA VAL A 53 -19.97 0.39 11.80
C VAL A 53 -20.41 -0.88 12.55
N TYR A 54 -20.86 -0.76 13.80
CA TYR A 54 -21.27 -1.93 14.59
C TYR A 54 -22.50 -2.64 14.00
N LEU A 55 -23.45 -1.91 13.42
CA LEU A 55 -24.57 -2.50 12.69
C LEU A 55 -24.08 -3.21 11.43
N TYR A 56 -23.23 -2.55 10.66
CA TYR A 56 -22.71 -3.08 9.40
C TYR A 56 -22.02 -4.44 9.62
N HIS A 57 -21.11 -4.57 10.58
CA HIS A 57 -20.42 -5.84 10.83
C HIS A 57 -21.36 -6.93 11.36
N ARG A 58 -22.33 -6.56 12.21
CA ARG A 58 -23.32 -7.51 12.73
C ARG A 58 -24.14 -8.19 11.62
N PHE A 59 -24.49 -7.44 10.59
CA PHE A 59 -25.41 -7.91 9.54
C PHE A 59 -24.73 -8.30 8.23
N ARG A 60 -23.39 -8.24 8.14
CA ARG A 60 -22.61 -8.70 6.99
C ARG A 60 -21.88 -10.04 7.18
N VAL A 61 -22.13 -10.73 8.29
CA VAL A 61 -21.63 -12.08 8.55
C VAL A 61 -22.03 -13.04 7.40
N PRO A 62 -21.14 -13.93 6.94
CA PRO A 62 -21.51 -15.00 5.99
C PRO A 62 -22.74 -15.81 6.47
N GLY A 63 -23.67 -16.09 5.56
CA GLY A 63 -24.93 -16.78 5.89
C GLY A 63 -26.08 -15.87 6.37
N THR A 64 -25.81 -14.63 6.81
CA THR A 64 -26.88 -13.67 7.11
C THR A 64 -27.39 -12.91 5.88
N ARG A 65 -26.70 -13.06 4.73
CA ARG A 65 -27.07 -12.41 3.46
C ARG A 65 -28.30 -13.01 2.79
N ASP A 66 -28.59 -14.28 3.09
CA ASP A 66 -29.74 -15.00 2.54
C ASP A 66 -31.01 -14.73 3.35
N HIS A 67 -30.91 -14.02 4.47
CA HIS A 67 -32.09 -13.62 5.22
C HIS A 67 -32.92 -12.58 4.44
N PRO A 68 -34.26 -12.71 4.44
CA PRO A 68 -35.13 -11.71 3.82
C PRO A 68 -34.84 -10.31 4.38
N ALA A 69 -34.77 -9.31 3.50
CA ALA A 69 -34.45 -7.92 3.88
C ALA A 69 -35.30 -7.37 5.04
N ALA A 70 -36.58 -7.75 5.08
CA ALA A 70 -37.50 -7.38 6.15
C ALA A 70 -37.08 -7.95 7.53
N SER A 71 -36.60 -9.19 7.57
CA SER A 71 -36.11 -9.85 8.78
C SER A 71 -34.84 -9.18 9.31
N THR A 72 -33.89 -8.89 8.41
CA THR A 72 -32.64 -8.19 8.74
C THR A 72 -32.90 -6.79 9.29
N ARG A 73 -33.83 -6.05 8.69
CA ARG A 73 -34.21 -4.71 9.16
C ARG A 73 -34.87 -4.75 10.55
N ALA A 74 -35.77 -5.71 10.79
CA ALA A 74 -36.41 -5.86 12.10
C ALA A 74 -35.39 -6.22 13.19
N ALA A 75 -34.46 -7.13 12.91
CA ALA A 75 -33.39 -7.47 13.84
C ALA A 75 -32.45 -6.29 14.14
N ALA A 76 -32.15 -5.46 13.12
CA ALA A 76 -31.36 -4.25 13.32
C ALA A 76 -32.07 -3.21 14.20
N LEU A 77 -33.38 -3.02 14.01
CA LEU A 77 -34.20 -2.16 14.87
C LEU A 77 -34.23 -2.64 16.33
N ASP A 78 -34.35 -3.95 16.55
CA ASP A 78 -34.28 -4.54 17.88
C ASP A 78 -32.92 -4.26 18.55
N LEU A 79 -31.81 -4.48 17.83
CA LEU A 79 -30.46 -4.19 18.31
C LEU A 79 -30.27 -2.71 18.67
N LEU A 80 -30.76 -1.79 17.83
CA LEU A 80 -30.71 -0.35 18.09
C LEU A 80 -31.51 0.02 19.36
N THR A 81 -32.72 -0.52 19.47
CA THR A 81 -33.64 -0.24 20.58
C THR A 81 -33.08 -0.72 21.91
N ARG A 82 -32.65 -1.99 21.99
CA ARG A 82 -32.08 -2.56 23.23
C ARG A 82 -30.75 -1.93 23.63
N SER A 83 -30.01 -1.36 22.67
CA SER A 83 -28.79 -0.58 22.95
C SER A 83 -29.07 0.85 23.44
N GLY A 84 -30.33 1.28 23.38
CA GLY A 84 -30.75 2.64 23.75
C GLY A 84 -30.29 3.69 22.75
N VAL A 85 -30.20 3.33 21.46
CA VAL A 85 -29.97 4.31 20.39
C VAL A 85 -31.25 5.13 20.17
N PRO A 86 -31.18 6.48 20.16
CA PRO A 86 -32.36 7.32 19.95
C PRO A 86 -33.08 6.99 18.63
N GLU A 87 -34.41 6.98 18.66
CA GLU A 87 -35.26 6.58 17.54
C GLU A 87 -35.04 7.46 16.30
N GLU A 88 -34.73 8.74 16.53
CA GLU A 88 -34.45 9.72 15.48
C GLU A 88 -33.26 9.30 14.59
N LEU A 89 -32.31 8.51 15.12
CA LEU A 89 -31.14 8.03 14.37
C LEU A 89 -31.39 6.72 13.62
N HIS A 90 -32.50 6.01 13.89
CA HIS A 90 -32.70 4.66 13.36
C HIS A 90 -32.76 4.64 11.84
N GLN A 91 -33.45 5.60 11.21
CA GLN A 91 -33.57 5.63 9.75
C GLN A 91 -32.21 5.81 9.07
N GLU A 92 -31.35 6.68 9.60
CA GLU A 92 -30.00 6.90 9.07
C GLU A 92 -29.13 5.66 9.25
N LEU A 93 -29.17 5.03 10.42
CA LEU A 93 -28.36 3.85 10.74
C LEU A 93 -28.80 2.61 9.95
N LEU A 94 -30.08 2.47 9.63
CA LEU A 94 -30.56 1.34 8.84
C LEU A 94 -30.13 1.42 7.36
N THR A 95 -29.56 2.54 6.90
CA THR A 95 -29.03 2.65 5.54
C THR A 95 -27.80 1.77 5.30
N VAL A 96 -27.11 1.34 6.36
CA VAL A 96 -25.96 0.44 6.27
C VAL A 96 -26.32 -1.04 6.43
N VAL A 97 -27.61 -1.34 6.59
CA VAL A 97 -28.16 -2.69 6.79
C VAL A 97 -29.03 -3.09 5.60
N GLY A 98 -28.80 -4.28 5.05
CA GLY A 98 -29.63 -4.85 4.00
C GLY A 98 -28.89 -5.88 3.13
N PRO A 99 -29.60 -6.56 2.21
CA PRO A 99 -28.96 -7.44 1.24
C PRO A 99 -28.09 -6.61 0.27
N GLY A 100 -26.81 -6.96 0.16
CA GLY A 100 -25.86 -6.34 -0.77
C GLY A 100 -24.81 -5.42 -0.12
N THR A 101 -24.21 -4.56 -0.94
CA THR A 101 -23.37 -3.45 -0.48
C THR A 101 -24.26 -2.30 0.02
N PRO A 102 -23.93 -1.66 1.16
CA PRO A 102 -24.54 -0.38 1.53
C PRO A 102 -24.58 0.53 0.31
N SER A 103 -25.72 1.18 0.09
CA SER A 103 -25.86 2.10 -1.04
C SER A 103 -24.79 3.18 -0.92
N ALA A 104 -23.92 3.30 -1.93
CA ALA A 104 -22.94 4.38 -2.01
C ALA A 104 -23.59 5.78 -1.99
N GLY A 105 -24.91 5.86 -2.24
CA GLY A 105 -25.70 7.10 -2.12
C GLY A 105 -26.10 7.47 -0.69
N ALA A 106 -25.86 6.62 0.31
CA ALA A 106 -26.12 6.94 1.72
C ALA A 106 -24.83 7.45 2.39
N PRO A 107 -24.83 8.65 3.01
CA PRO A 107 -23.61 9.29 3.48
C PRO A 107 -22.86 8.48 4.57
N TYR A 108 -23.58 7.90 5.53
CA TYR A 108 -22.96 7.02 6.53
C TYR A 108 -22.54 5.66 5.95
N GLY A 109 -23.26 5.15 4.94
CA GLY A 109 -22.84 3.95 4.21
C GLY A 109 -21.52 4.14 3.48
N ALA A 110 -21.33 5.31 2.85
CA ALA A 110 -20.06 5.66 2.21
C ALA A 110 -18.92 5.74 3.23
N ALA A 111 -19.14 6.41 4.38
CA ALA A 111 -18.13 6.50 5.44
C ALA A 111 -17.73 5.14 6.02
N VAL A 112 -18.69 4.24 6.25
CA VAL A 112 -18.43 2.87 6.73
C VAL A 112 -17.65 2.06 5.71
N LEU A 113 -18.07 2.08 4.43
CA LEU A 113 -17.39 1.35 3.36
C LEU A 113 -15.96 1.84 3.12
N ASP A 114 -15.74 3.15 3.19
CA ASP A 114 -14.41 3.72 3.09
C ASP A 114 -13.53 3.39 4.30
N ALA A 115 -14.09 3.41 5.52
CA ALA A 115 -13.38 3.03 6.73
C ALA A 115 -12.89 1.58 6.68
N GLU A 116 -13.73 0.67 6.18
CA GLU A 116 -13.40 -0.74 5.97
C GLU A 116 -12.23 -0.91 4.99
N ARG A 117 -12.30 -0.23 3.83
CA ARG A 117 -11.22 -0.24 2.84
C ARG A 117 -9.94 0.36 3.40
N LEU A 118 -10.04 1.43 4.18
CA LEU A 118 -8.89 2.07 4.80
C LEU A 118 -8.24 1.16 5.84
N ASP A 119 -8.99 0.45 6.69
CA ASP A 119 -8.41 -0.49 7.68
C ASP A 119 -7.71 -1.69 7.01
N ALA A 120 -8.09 -2.03 5.77
CA ALA A 120 -7.37 -3.01 4.94
C ALA A 120 -6.05 -2.45 4.36
N MET A 121 -5.86 -1.13 4.32
CA MET A 121 -4.64 -0.47 3.84
C MET A 121 -3.68 -0.13 4.98
N GLY A 122 -2.40 0.06 4.64
CA GLY A 122 -1.37 0.43 5.59
C GLY A 122 -0.93 -0.73 6.50
N ALA A 123 -0.26 -0.41 7.60
CA ALA A 123 0.48 -1.41 8.39
C ALA A 123 -0.44 -2.46 9.04
N ALA A 124 -1.54 -2.02 9.64
CA ALA A 124 -2.50 -2.90 10.29
C ALA A 124 -3.17 -3.85 9.28
N GLY A 125 -3.57 -3.33 8.12
CA GLY A 125 -4.15 -4.11 7.04
C GLY A 125 -3.19 -5.15 6.46
N LEU A 126 -1.93 -4.76 6.19
CA LEU A 126 -0.88 -5.68 5.75
C LEU A 126 -0.63 -6.79 6.80
N GLN A 127 -0.53 -6.43 8.08
CA GLN A 127 -0.35 -7.41 9.15
C GLN A 127 -1.49 -8.41 9.18
N ARG A 128 -2.75 -7.94 9.13
CA ARG A 128 -3.95 -8.81 9.13
C ARG A 128 -3.94 -9.76 7.93
N ALA A 129 -3.74 -9.23 6.72
CA ALA A 129 -3.71 -10.02 5.50
C ALA A 129 -2.61 -11.09 5.50
N LEU A 130 -1.42 -10.78 6.01
CA LEU A 130 -0.29 -11.72 6.02
C LEU A 130 -0.37 -12.75 7.15
N THR A 131 -0.85 -12.36 8.33
CA THR A 131 -0.96 -13.27 9.48
C THR A 131 -2.19 -14.17 9.41
N GLY A 132 -3.22 -13.75 8.67
CA GLY A 132 -4.54 -14.41 8.70
C GLY A 132 -5.29 -14.18 10.00
N ALA A 133 -4.81 -13.31 10.89
CA ALA A 133 -5.45 -12.94 12.17
C ALA A 133 -6.61 -11.95 11.96
N GLY A 134 -7.47 -12.27 11.00
CA GLY A 134 -8.32 -11.31 10.31
C GLY A 134 -8.03 -11.46 8.84
N SER A 135 -8.77 -12.37 8.20
CA SER A 135 -8.86 -12.45 6.75
C SER A 135 -8.98 -11.03 6.18
N PRO A 136 -8.29 -10.67 5.07
CA PRO A 136 -8.53 -9.40 4.42
C PRO A 136 -10.01 -9.39 4.09
N TRP A 137 -10.79 -8.66 4.88
CA TRP A 137 -12.24 -8.79 4.89
C TRP A 137 -12.75 -8.37 3.52
N HIS A 138 -12.92 -9.35 2.66
CA HIS A 138 -13.68 -9.25 1.44
C HIS A 138 -15.08 -9.67 1.84
N PRO A 139 -16.13 -8.93 1.45
CA PRO A 139 -17.48 -9.45 1.59
C PRO A 139 -17.60 -10.84 0.93
N ASP A 140 -16.75 -11.18 -0.04
CA ASP A 140 -16.73 -12.48 -0.71
C ASP A 140 -15.54 -13.33 -0.25
N GLU A 141 -15.30 -13.41 1.07
CA GLU A 141 -14.26 -14.28 1.61
C GLU A 141 -14.38 -15.70 1.04
N PRO A 142 -13.27 -16.25 0.53
CA PRO A 142 -13.27 -17.60 0.04
C PRO A 142 -13.27 -18.52 1.29
N ALA A 143 -14.14 -19.53 1.27
CA ALA A 143 -14.42 -20.42 2.40
C ALA A 143 -13.14 -20.96 3.08
N ASP A 144 -13.28 -21.39 4.33
CA ASP A 144 -12.23 -22.08 5.10
C ASP A 144 -11.48 -23.10 4.22
N GLY A 145 -10.15 -22.94 4.10
CA GLY A 145 -9.31 -23.71 3.17
C GLY A 145 -8.90 -23.00 1.86
N SER A 146 -9.32 -21.75 1.65
CA SER A 146 -8.90 -20.99 0.47
C SER A 146 -7.48 -20.44 0.62
N PRO A 147 -6.66 -20.47 -0.44
CA PRO A 147 -5.28 -20.02 -0.36
C PRO A 147 -5.23 -18.54 0.01
N ARG A 148 -4.33 -18.20 0.95
CA ARG A 148 -4.06 -16.81 1.30
C ARG A 148 -3.63 -16.05 0.03
N PRO A 149 -4.07 -14.80 -0.16
CA PRO A 149 -3.63 -14.03 -1.32
C PRO A 149 -2.11 -13.93 -1.28
N THR A 150 -1.48 -14.19 -2.41
CA THR A 150 -0.07 -13.91 -2.59
C THR A 150 0.15 -12.39 -2.46
N PRO A 151 1.33 -11.93 -2.04
CA PRO A 151 1.59 -10.50 -1.92
C PRO A 151 1.29 -9.67 -3.19
N PRO A 152 1.51 -10.18 -4.43
CA PRO A 152 1.02 -9.52 -5.65
C PRO A 152 -0.51 -9.40 -5.72
N GLU A 153 -1.26 -10.46 -5.42
CA GLU A 153 -2.74 -10.42 -5.41
C GLU A 153 -3.28 -9.47 -4.35
N LEU A 154 -2.67 -9.48 -3.15
CA LEU A 154 -2.98 -8.53 -2.09
C LEU A 154 -2.75 -7.09 -2.55
N TYR A 155 -1.63 -6.82 -3.20
CA TYR A 155 -1.33 -5.50 -3.74
C TYR A 155 -2.38 -5.04 -4.77
N GLU A 156 -2.75 -5.90 -5.71
CA GLU A 156 -3.79 -5.60 -6.71
C GLU A 156 -5.15 -5.32 -6.07
N ALA A 157 -5.54 -6.09 -5.05
CA ALA A 157 -6.78 -5.89 -4.30
C ALA A 157 -6.79 -4.54 -3.55
N LEU A 158 -5.67 -4.17 -2.92
CA LEU A 158 -5.54 -2.90 -2.19
C LEU A 158 -5.53 -1.69 -3.13
N VAL A 159 -4.84 -1.77 -4.27
CA VAL A 159 -4.85 -0.72 -5.31
C VAL A 159 -6.24 -0.56 -5.92
N ARG A 160 -6.99 -1.65 -6.10
CA ARG A 160 -8.40 -1.58 -6.54
C ARG A 160 -9.25 -0.89 -5.47
N SER A 161 -9.09 -1.30 -4.20
CA SER A 161 -9.82 -0.72 -3.07
C SER A 161 -9.59 0.78 -2.94
N GLU A 162 -8.37 1.27 -3.17
CA GLU A 162 -8.04 2.70 -3.18
C GLU A 162 -8.87 3.47 -4.23
N ARG A 163 -9.07 2.89 -5.41
CA ARG A 163 -9.84 3.51 -6.51
C ARG A 163 -11.34 3.52 -6.25
N GLU A 164 -11.81 2.64 -5.39
CA GLU A 164 -13.23 2.50 -5.03
C GLU A 164 -13.63 3.35 -3.81
N LEU A 165 -12.70 4.13 -3.24
CA LEU A 165 -13.02 5.05 -2.15
C LEU A 165 -14.02 6.11 -2.60
N LEU A 166 -15.07 6.28 -1.80
CA LEU A 166 -16.25 7.07 -2.14
C LEU A 166 -16.07 8.54 -1.76
N THR A 167 -15.54 8.80 -0.57
CA THR A 167 -15.39 10.13 0.02
C THR A 167 -14.01 10.73 -0.24
N GLU A 168 -13.96 12.07 -0.29
CA GLU A 168 -12.70 12.78 -0.45
C GLU A 168 -11.82 12.69 0.81
N ALA A 169 -12.45 12.66 1.99
CA ALA A 169 -11.75 12.42 3.25
C ALA A 169 -11.01 11.08 3.23
N ALA A 170 -11.67 10.02 2.77
CA ALA A 170 -11.03 8.72 2.67
C ALA A 170 -9.90 8.67 1.65
N ARG A 171 -10.04 9.30 0.48
CA ARG A 171 -8.97 9.38 -0.52
C ARG A 171 -7.71 10.06 0.04
N ARG A 172 -7.85 11.12 0.83
CA ARG A 172 -6.71 11.75 1.52
C ARG A 172 -6.05 10.82 2.53
N LEU A 173 -6.84 10.14 3.36
CA LEU A 173 -6.32 9.18 4.35
C LEU A 173 -5.65 7.97 3.69
N ALA A 174 -6.14 7.56 2.52
CA ALA A 174 -5.59 6.45 1.77
C ALA A 174 -4.21 6.74 1.19
N ALA A 175 -3.94 7.97 0.74
CA ALA A 175 -2.64 8.35 0.19
C ALA A 175 -1.50 7.99 1.16
N ASP A 176 -1.62 8.39 2.43
CA ASP A 176 -0.61 8.09 3.46
C ASP A 176 -0.47 6.57 3.73
N ARG A 177 -1.56 5.82 3.66
CA ARG A 177 -1.56 4.37 3.90
C ARG A 177 -1.02 3.59 2.72
N MET A 178 -1.33 4.02 1.49
CA MET A 178 -0.91 3.38 0.26
C MET A 178 0.59 3.52 0.01
N ASP A 179 1.23 4.59 0.47
CA ASP A 179 2.70 4.71 0.46
C ASP A 179 3.40 3.52 1.14
N LEU A 180 2.82 2.97 2.22
CA LEU A 180 3.37 1.77 2.85
C LEU A 180 3.12 0.52 2.00
N VAL A 181 1.93 0.39 1.43
CA VAL A 181 1.54 -0.75 0.58
C VAL A 181 2.43 -0.83 -0.67
N HIS A 182 2.68 0.31 -1.31
CA HIS A 182 3.58 0.42 -2.45
C HIS A 182 5.02 0.04 -2.09
N ARG A 183 5.54 0.53 -0.95
CA ARG A 183 6.87 0.13 -0.44
C ARG A 183 6.97 -1.36 -0.22
N PHE A 184 6.01 -1.93 0.50
CA PHE A 184 5.97 -3.36 0.76
C PHE A 184 5.98 -4.19 -0.54
N ALA A 185 5.18 -3.80 -1.53
CA ALA A 185 5.14 -4.50 -2.82
C ALA A 185 6.45 -4.35 -3.63
N ALA A 186 7.13 -3.21 -3.53
CA ALA A 186 8.45 -3.00 -4.14
C ALA A 186 9.53 -3.88 -3.48
N ASP A 187 9.54 -3.92 -2.15
CA ASP A 187 10.48 -4.74 -1.36
C ASP A 187 10.23 -6.23 -1.61
N TYR A 188 8.96 -6.66 -1.62
CA TYR A 188 8.60 -8.05 -1.90
C TYR A 188 9.06 -8.50 -3.29
N ARG A 189 8.78 -7.70 -4.34
CA ARG A 189 9.25 -8.00 -5.71
C ARG A 189 10.78 -8.10 -5.77
N THR A 190 11.47 -7.21 -5.06
CA THR A 190 12.92 -7.25 -4.95
C THR A 190 13.40 -8.56 -4.35
N GLU A 191 12.87 -8.97 -3.20
CA GLU A 191 13.27 -10.24 -2.56
C GLU A 191 12.96 -11.46 -3.44
N ALA A 192 11.82 -11.42 -4.15
CA ALA A 192 11.40 -12.48 -5.09
C ALA A 192 12.41 -12.64 -6.24
N GLU A 193 12.74 -11.55 -6.92
CA GLU A 193 13.68 -11.57 -8.05
C GLU A 193 15.11 -11.95 -7.64
N LEU A 194 15.48 -11.66 -6.39
CA LEU A 194 16.76 -12.07 -5.81
C LEU A 194 16.80 -13.55 -5.41
N GLY A 195 15.68 -14.27 -5.49
CA GLY A 195 15.56 -15.67 -5.10
C GLY A 195 15.66 -15.91 -3.59
N ARG A 196 15.29 -14.90 -2.78
CA ARG A 196 15.36 -14.98 -1.31
C ARG A 196 14.04 -15.37 -0.66
N LEU A 197 12.95 -15.29 -1.40
CA LEU A 197 11.67 -15.81 -0.94
C LEU A 197 11.65 -17.33 -1.06
N PRO A 198 11.17 -18.05 -0.03
CA PRO A 198 11.00 -19.50 -0.11
C PRO A 198 10.05 -19.85 -1.26
N ASP A 199 10.46 -20.83 -2.08
CA ASP A 199 9.78 -21.40 -3.25
C ASP A 199 8.52 -20.65 -3.71
N VAL A 200 8.71 -19.63 -4.56
CA VAL A 200 7.66 -19.17 -5.47
C VAL A 200 7.74 -20.09 -6.71
N PRO A 201 6.86 -21.10 -6.85
CA PRO A 201 6.96 -22.03 -7.95
C PRO A 201 6.81 -21.29 -9.29
N GLY A 202 7.82 -21.40 -10.14
CA GLY A 202 7.73 -20.98 -11.55
C GLY A 202 8.38 -19.66 -11.97
N ARG A 203 9.16 -18.96 -11.12
CA ARG A 203 9.99 -17.84 -11.61
C ARG A 203 11.35 -17.72 -10.90
N SER A 204 12.39 -18.10 -11.62
CA SER A 204 13.61 -17.30 -11.64
C SER A 204 14.15 -17.23 -13.08
N PRO A 205 13.51 -16.46 -13.99
CA PRO A 205 14.32 -15.86 -15.04
C PRO A 205 15.26 -14.89 -14.32
N ALA A 206 16.57 -15.11 -14.46
CA ALA A 206 17.58 -14.16 -13.99
C ALA A 206 17.10 -12.74 -14.28
N ALA A 207 17.09 -11.86 -13.27
CA ALA A 207 16.57 -10.50 -13.40
C ALA A 207 17.13 -9.87 -14.70
N VAL A 208 16.24 -9.57 -15.65
CA VAL A 208 16.65 -9.03 -16.94
C VAL A 208 17.21 -7.62 -16.67
N PRO A 209 18.44 -7.32 -17.10
CA PRO A 209 18.98 -5.97 -16.95
C PRO A 209 18.03 -4.94 -17.56
N GLY A 210 17.77 -3.87 -16.84
CA GLY A 210 16.80 -2.88 -17.27
C GLY A 210 16.46 -1.87 -16.21
N VAL A 211 15.61 -0.91 -16.60
CA VAL A 211 15.05 0.10 -15.72
C VAL A 211 13.54 -0.02 -15.75
N SER A 212 12.92 0.02 -14.57
CA SER A 212 11.47 0.17 -14.44
C SER A 212 11.17 1.35 -13.51
N TRP A 213 10.10 2.07 -13.83
CA TRP A 213 9.64 3.18 -13.01
C TRP A 213 8.12 3.12 -12.86
N ASP A 214 7.67 2.97 -11.62
CA ASP A 214 6.30 3.25 -11.20
C ASP A 214 6.17 4.72 -10.81
N LEU A 215 5.73 5.56 -11.76
CA LEU A 215 5.55 6.99 -11.54
C LEU A 215 4.52 7.29 -10.44
N LYS A 216 3.49 6.45 -10.30
CA LYS A 216 2.42 6.67 -9.30
C LYS A 216 2.98 6.48 -7.90
N ALA A 217 3.76 5.43 -7.71
CA ALA A 217 4.30 5.08 -6.41
C ALA A 217 5.66 5.74 -6.12
N GLY A 218 6.24 6.46 -7.09
CA GLY A 218 7.56 7.09 -6.97
C GLY A 218 8.72 6.08 -6.93
N PHE A 219 8.50 4.81 -7.29
CA PHE A 219 9.55 3.79 -7.27
C PHE A 219 10.25 3.68 -8.62
N LEU A 220 11.54 3.97 -8.63
CA LEU A 220 12.41 3.69 -9.75
C LEU A 220 13.37 2.57 -9.37
N ARG A 221 13.49 1.59 -10.27
CA ARG A 221 14.39 0.45 -10.12
C ARG A 221 15.30 0.33 -11.32
N ALA A 222 16.57 0.07 -11.07
CA ALA A 222 17.57 -0.13 -12.11
C ALA A 222 18.36 -1.42 -11.80
N VAL A 223 18.34 -2.39 -12.70
CA VAL A 223 19.06 -3.67 -12.55
C VAL A 223 20.19 -3.73 -13.57
N ALA A 224 21.41 -3.91 -13.08
CA ALA A 224 22.57 -4.14 -13.92
C ALA A 224 22.78 -5.64 -14.15
N HIS A 225 23.49 -5.99 -15.22
CA HIS A 225 23.88 -7.37 -15.47
C HIS A 225 24.90 -7.81 -14.41
N ALA A 226 24.56 -8.82 -13.62
CA ALA A 226 25.37 -9.28 -12.49
C ALA A 226 25.98 -10.66 -12.79
N PRO A 227 27.29 -10.76 -13.12
CA PRO A 227 27.94 -12.05 -13.38
C PRO A 227 28.32 -12.83 -12.10
N GLY A 228 27.90 -12.41 -10.90
CA GLY A 228 28.43 -12.92 -9.64
C GLY A 228 27.48 -13.83 -8.85
N THR A 229 28.01 -14.97 -8.41
CA THR A 229 27.55 -15.69 -7.21
C THR A 229 28.09 -14.97 -5.97
N GLY A 230 27.28 -14.81 -4.93
CA GLY A 230 27.70 -14.15 -3.69
C GLY A 230 26.55 -13.46 -2.94
N PRO A 231 26.74 -13.13 -1.66
CA PRO A 231 25.72 -12.43 -0.87
C PRO A 231 25.50 -11.01 -1.43
N LEU A 232 24.24 -10.59 -1.47
CA LEU A 232 23.88 -9.21 -1.80
C LEU A 232 23.98 -8.34 -0.54
N VAL A 233 24.89 -7.38 -0.55
CA VAL A 233 25.06 -6.35 0.48
C VAL A 233 24.23 -5.12 0.08
N ARG A 234 23.62 -4.43 1.06
CA ARG A 234 22.78 -3.26 0.81
C ARG A 234 23.32 -2.03 1.48
N ILE A 235 23.36 -0.93 0.73
CA ILE A 235 23.73 0.40 1.22
C ILE A 235 22.49 1.29 1.04
N GLY A 236 21.81 1.55 2.15
CA GLY A 236 20.65 2.43 2.21
C GLY A 236 21.03 3.82 2.70
N TYR A 237 20.56 4.87 2.04
CA TYR A 237 20.72 6.26 2.49
C TYR A 237 19.63 7.15 1.89
N ARG A 238 19.44 8.34 2.48
CA ARG A 238 18.61 9.39 1.89
C ARG A 238 19.51 10.41 1.24
N GLY A 239 19.18 10.81 0.00
CA GLY A 239 19.99 11.75 -0.76
C GLY A 239 19.21 12.48 -1.83
N THR A 240 19.89 13.40 -2.51
CA THR A 240 19.37 14.07 -3.69
C THR A 240 19.68 13.22 -4.92
N VAL A 241 18.71 13.03 -5.80
CA VAL A 241 18.86 12.32 -7.06
C VAL A 241 18.58 13.25 -8.24
N TRP A 242 19.37 13.13 -9.29
CA TRP A 242 19.09 13.76 -10.57
C TRP A 242 18.71 12.68 -11.58
N LEU A 243 17.52 12.80 -12.14
CA LEU A 243 17.01 11.92 -13.18
C LEU A 243 17.10 12.66 -14.50
N THR A 244 17.80 12.08 -15.48
CA THR A 244 18.05 12.70 -16.78
C THR A 244 17.30 11.93 -17.86
N PHE A 245 16.62 12.65 -18.74
CA PHE A 245 15.71 12.10 -19.75
C PHE A 245 16.04 12.61 -21.15
N ASP A 246 15.65 11.84 -22.17
CA ASP A 246 15.59 12.34 -23.54
C ASP A 246 14.29 13.10 -23.82
N ASP A 247 14.07 13.44 -25.09
CA ASP A 247 12.89 14.13 -25.61
C ASP A 247 11.61 13.26 -25.63
N GLN A 248 11.75 11.96 -25.35
CA GLN A 248 10.65 10.99 -25.27
C GLN A 248 10.37 10.53 -23.83
N ASP A 249 10.83 11.29 -22.83
CA ASP A 249 10.72 10.97 -21.40
C ASP A 249 11.34 9.61 -21.02
N ARG A 250 12.26 9.08 -21.81
CA ARG A 250 12.98 7.85 -21.47
C ARG A 250 14.17 8.21 -20.58
N LEU A 251 14.31 7.49 -19.47
CA LEU A 251 15.40 7.70 -18.52
C LEU A 251 16.75 7.29 -19.13
N LEU A 252 17.66 8.27 -19.25
CA LEU A 252 19.02 8.10 -19.75
C LEU A 252 20.06 7.91 -18.66
N GLY A 253 19.84 8.53 -17.50
CA GLY A 253 20.79 8.45 -16.40
C GLY A 253 20.24 8.89 -15.05
N ILE A 254 20.94 8.44 -14.02
CA ILE A 254 20.63 8.65 -12.61
C ILE A 254 21.90 9.13 -11.93
N ASP A 255 21.91 10.34 -11.40
CA ASP A 255 22.99 10.83 -10.54
C ASP A 255 22.54 10.76 -9.08
N LEU A 256 23.28 10.04 -8.25
CA LEU A 256 23.10 9.99 -6.81
C LEU A 256 24.09 10.97 -6.15
N ARG A 257 23.55 12.00 -5.51
CA ARG A 257 24.33 13.00 -4.77
C ARG A 257 24.58 12.49 -3.35
N ASP A 258 25.70 12.93 -2.76
CA ASP A 258 26.04 12.67 -1.36
C ASP A 258 26.08 11.16 -1.02
N ALA A 259 26.56 10.36 -1.96
CA ALA A 259 26.65 8.91 -1.82
C ALA A 259 27.56 8.53 -0.64
N PRO A 260 27.20 7.53 0.18
CA PRO A 260 28.04 7.09 1.27
C PRO A 260 29.44 6.67 0.79
N PRO A 261 30.52 6.95 1.54
CA PRO A 261 31.87 6.58 1.15
C PRO A 261 32.04 5.09 0.82
N ALA A 262 31.28 4.21 1.51
CA ALA A 262 31.27 2.78 1.23
C ALA A 262 30.78 2.44 -0.19
N LEU A 263 29.78 3.17 -0.70
CA LEU A 263 29.29 3.00 -2.08
C LEU A 263 30.30 3.56 -3.09
N VAL A 264 30.87 4.73 -2.81
CA VAL A 264 31.87 5.36 -3.69
C VAL A 264 33.11 4.48 -3.82
N ALA A 265 33.56 3.86 -2.73
CA ALA A 265 34.78 3.04 -2.68
C ALA A 265 34.73 1.78 -3.56
N ILE A 266 33.54 1.24 -3.86
CA ILE A 266 33.38 0.03 -4.68
C ILE A 266 33.19 0.33 -6.18
N LEU A 267 33.11 1.61 -6.55
CA LEU A 267 32.83 2.02 -7.93
C LEU A 267 34.10 2.42 -8.68
N PRO A 268 34.12 2.26 -10.02
CA PRO A 268 35.20 2.80 -10.83
C PRO A 268 35.29 4.32 -10.70
N HIS A 269 36.50 4.81 -10.45
CA HIS A 269 36.78 6.24 -10.36
C HIS A 269 36.60 6.94 -11.71
N ALA A 270 35.88 8.06 -11.71
CA ALA A 270 35.84 9.00 -12.81
C ALA A 270 35.64 10.44 -12.31
N GLN A 271 35.96 11.43 -13.14
CA GLN A 271 35.85 12.85 -12.76
C GLN A 271 34.57 13.45 -13.35
N GLN A 272 33.79 14.14 -12.52
CA GLN A 272 32.47 14.70 -12.87
C GLN A 272 32.47 15.58 -14.14
N TYR A 273 33.58 16.28 -14.42
CA TYR A 273 33.68 17.23 -15.53
C TYR A 273 34.20 16.65 -16.84
N ARG A 274 34.56 15.35 -16.88
CA ARG A 274 35.20 14.75 -18.07
C ARG A 274 34.25 14.05 -19.04
N PHE A 275 32.95 13.95 -18.73
CA PHE A 275 31.95 13.47 -19.66
C PHE A 275 30.99 14.59 -20.06
N TYR A 276 31.05 14.96 -21.34
CA TYR A 276 29.86 15.45 -22.03
C TYR A 276 28.88 14.27 -22.08
N TRP A 277 27.61 14.53 -21.79
CA TRP A 277 26.49 13.59 -21.84
C TRP A 277 26.27 12.97 -23.24
N HIS A 278 27.18 13.21 -24.18
CA HIS A 278 27.28 12.57 -25.48
C HIS A 278 28.36 11.48 -25.41
N SER A 279 27.94 10.22 -25.55
CA SER A 279 28.79 9.06 -25.86
C SER A 279 29.58 8.51 -24.64
N THR A 280 29.65 7.22 -24.33
CA THR A 280 29.22 5.99 -24.99
C THR A 280 29.00 4.97 -23.88
N ALA A 281 27.76 4.53 -23.64
CA ALA A 281 27.60 3.17 -23.15
C ALA A 281 28.15 2.27 -24.28
N ARG A 282 29.42 1.85 -24.17
CA ARG A 282 29.99 0.87 -25.10
C ARG A 282 29.39 -0.49 -24.75
N GLY A 283 28.12 -0.68 -25.11
CA GLY A 283 27.36 -1.89 -24.84
C GLY A 283 25.91 -1.63 -24.41
N SER A 284 25.10 -2.67 -24.47
CA SER A 284 23.68 -2.70 -24.09
C SER A 284 23.45 -2.74 -22.57
N GLY A 285 24.41 -2.28 -21.77
CA GLY A 285 24.44 -2.47 -20.32
C GLY A 285 24.41 -1.16 -19.53
N MET A 286 23.87 -1.26 -18.31
CA MET A 286 23.92 -0.20 -17.31
C MET A 286 25.34 -0.02 -16.79
N ALA A 287 25.85 1.21 -16.77
CA ALA A 287 27.21 1.52 -16.33
C ALA A 287 27.20 2.41 -15.08
N TRP A 288 28.06 2.10 -14.12
CA TRP A 288 28.17 2.78 -12.83
C TRP A 288 29.56 3.36 -12.64
N TRP A 289 29.62 4.56 -12.07
CA TRP A 289 30.86 5.31 -11.88
C TRP A 289 30.74 6.20 -10.66
N ALA A 290 31.86 6.63 -10.09
CA ALA A 290 31.87 7.59 -9.00
C ALA A 290 32.95 8.66 -9.10
N ASP A 291 32.63 9.86 -8.62
CA ASP A 291 33.61 10.92 -8.33
C ASP A 291 33.91 10.85 -6.83
N HIS A 292 35.12 10.41 -6.52
CA HIS A 292 35.57 10.20 -5.14
C HIS A 292 35.83 11.52 -4.41
N GLY A 293 35.98 12.64 -5.11
CA GLY A 293 36.16 13.96 -4.50
C GLY A 293 34.85 14.59 -4.03
N SER A 294 33.73 14.31 -4.73
CA SER A 294 32.43 14.90 -4.46
C SER A 294 31.38 13.92 -3.93
N ASN A 295 31.75 12.64 -3.73
CA ASN A 295 30.83 11.56 -3.37
C ASN A 295 29.62 11.47 -4.32
N HIS A 296 29.87 11.66 -5.61
CA HIS A 296 28.86 11.48 -6.64
C HIS A 296 28.92 10.09 -7.22
N VAL A 297 27.76 9.50 -7.45
CA VAL A 297 27.62 8.28 -8.24
C VAL A 297 26.73 8.59 -9.43
N TRP A 298 27.13 8.20 -10.63
CA TRP A 298 26.25 8.29 -11.79
C TRP A 298 26.09 6.95 -12.47
N ILE A 299 24.89 6.75 -12.97
CA ILE A 299 24.42 5.51 -13.56
C ILE A 299 23.87 5.85 -14.93
N THR A 300 24.47 5.29 -15.97
CA THR A 300 23.96 5.43 -17.34
C THR A 300 23.04 4.26 -17.63
N THR A 301 21.77 4.55 -17.92
CA THR A 301 20.72 3.54 -18.15
C THR A 301 20.47 3.31 -19.63
N ALA A 302 20.62 4.35 -20.46
CA ALA A 302 20.49 4.27 -21.90
C ALA A 302 21.35 5.36 -22.59
N PRO A 303 21.84 5.12 -23.82
CA PRO A 303 22.47 6.16 -24.62
C PRO A 303 21.41 7.09 -25.23
N GLY A 304 21.68 8.40 -25.23
CA GLY A 304 20.82 9.40 -25.88
C GLY A 304 21.24 10.82 -25.56
N PRO A 305 20.75 11.82 -26.33
CA PRO A 305 20.90 13.22 -25.97
C PRO A 305 19.99 13.56 -24.78
N ALA A 306 20.56 14.16 -23.73
CA ALA A 306 19.78 14.67 -22.61
C ALA A 306 18.93 15.87 -23.04
N HIS A 307 17.65 15.82 -22.75
CA HIS A 307 16.70 16.91 -23.04
C HIS A 307 16.34 17.68 -21.76
N HIS A 308 15.97 16.97 -20.69
CA HIS A 308 15.61 17.60 -19.43
C HIS A 308 16.06 16.76 -18.23
N ARG A 309 16.05 17.40 -17.05
CA ARG A 309 16.47 16.82 -15.79
C ARG A 309 15.49 17.15 -14.68
N VAL A 310 15.17 16.14 -13.88
CA VAL A 310 14.38 16.27 -12.66
C VAL A 310 15.30 16.10 -11.46
N VAL A 311 15.19 17.00 -10.49
CA VAL A 311 15.89 16.92 -9.21
C VAL A 311 14.88 16.54 -8.15
N ALA A 312 15.18 15.52 -7.35
CA ALA A 312 14.30 15.08 -6.29
C ALA A 312 15.07 14.58 -5.07
N THR A 313 14.43 14.51 -3.92
CA THR A 313 14.93 13.78 -2.77
C THR A 313 14.39 12.35 -2.81
N ALA A 314 15.26 11.37 -2.58
CA ALA A 314 14.87 9.97 -2.59
C ALA A 314 15.42 9.21 -1.38
N ASP A 315 14.68 8.18 -0.97
CA ASP A 315 15.25 7.08 -0.20
C ASP A 315 15.92 6.13 -1.22
N ILE A 316 17.23 5.92 -1.07
CA ILE A 316 18.11 5.25 -2.04
C ILE A 316 18.62 3.95 -1.41
N GLU A 317 18.46 2.83 -2.10
CA GLU A 317 19.07 1.55 -1.73
C GLU A 317 19.89 1.03 -2.91
N VAL A 318 21.20 0.83 -2.69
CA VAL A 318 22.08 0.17 -3.66
C VAL A 318 22.41 -1.22 -3.16
N GLY A 319 22.07 -2.23 -3.96
CA GLY A 319 22.45 -3.61 -3.72
C GLY A 319 23.72 -3.97 -4.51
N THR A 320 24.68 -4.60 -3.85
CA THR A 320 25.99 -4.94 -4.41
C THR A 320 26.28 -6.43 -4.24
N ARG A 321 26.93 -7.07 -5.21
CA ARG A 321 27.45 -8.44 -5.13
C ARG A 321 28.91 -8.46 -5.57
N ALA A 322 29.77 -9.07 -4.77
CA ALA A 322 31.22 -9.12 -5.05
C ALA A 322 31.77 -7.73 -5.43
N ASP A 323 31.43 -6.73 -4.62
CA ASP A 323 31.84 -5.33 -4.78
C ASP A 323 31.41 -4.67 -6.09
N ARG A 324 30.36 -5.18 -6.73
CA ARG A 324 29.73 -4.55 -7.90
C ARG A 324 28.28 -4.20 -7.61
N PRO A 325 27.83 -2.98 -7.93
CA PRO A 325 26.41 -2.66 -7.87
C PRO A 325 25.65 -3.52 -8.87
N VAL A 326 24.57 -4.15 -8.40
CA VAL A 326 23.72 -5.02 -9.22
C VAL A 326 22.29 -4.50 -9.31
N VAL A 327 21.86 -3.74 -8.31
CA VAL A 327 20.51 -3.20 -8.26
C VAL A 327 20.51 -1.83 -7.57
N LEU A 328 19.70 -0.93 -8.09
CA LEU A 328 19.32 0.34 -7.50
C LEU A 328 17.82 0.34 -7.24
N HIS A 329 17.42 0.72 -6.04
CA HIS A 329 16.07 1.17 -5.76
C HIS A 329 16.09 2.63 -5.34
N LEU A 330 15.21 3.42 -5.94
CA LEU A 330 14.91 4.78 -5.55
C LEU A 330 13.43 4.87 -5.20
N HIS A 331 13.14 5.48 -4.06
CA HIS A 331 11.81 5.96 -3.75
C HIS A 331 11.84 7.49 -3.79
N VAL A 332 11.44 8.03 -4.93
CA VAL A 332 11.39 9.45 -5.22
C VAL A 332 10.20 10.06 -4.49
N ARG A 333 10.45 11.01 -3.60
CA ARG A 333 9.37 11.71 -2.89
C ARG A 333 8.96 12.93 -3.71
N SER A 334 7.67 13.05 -4.00
CA SER A 334 7.10 14.26 -4.57
C SER A 334 7.39 15.43 -3.62
N GLY A 335 8.21 16.39 -4.06
CA GLY A 335 8.38 17.64 -3.34
C GLY A 335 7.00 18.31 -3.26
N ARG A 336 6.53 18.60 -2.04
CA ARG A 336 5.37 19.47 -1.84
C ARG A 336 5.71 20.89 -2.24
#